data_AF-A0A849KH18-F1
#
_entry.id   AF-A0A849KH18-F1
#
_cell.length_a   1.000
_cell.length_b   1.000
_cell.length_c   1.000
_cell.angle_alpha   90.00
_cell.angle_beta   90.00
_cell.angle_gamma   90.00
#
_symmetry.space_group_name_H-M   'P 1'
#
loop_
_entity.id
_entity.type
_entity.pdbx_description
1 polymer ?
#
loop_
_entity_poly.entity_id
_entity_poly.type
_entity_poly.pdbx_seq_one_letter_code
_entity_poly.pdbx_strand_id
1 'polypeptide(L)'
;MLYCGRPLIIIESPYSGDVRRNTEYARACLLDSLRRGEAPIASHLLHTQVLDDVRPDERELGIEAGLAWYRVADKCVVYGDRGVSGGMIEGIERAKRYGVLVEFRNIEASAAGENP
;
A
#
# COMPACT_ATOMS: atom_id res chain seq x y z
N MET A 1 -17.38 -0.64 -25.11
CA MET A 1 -16.14 0.06 -24.76
C MET A 1 -15.46 -0.80 -23.71
N LEU A 2 -14.50 -1.65 -24.13
CA LEU A 2 -13.79 -2.54 -23.22
C LEU A 2 -13.02 -1.66 -22.24
N TYR A 3 -13.29 -1.77 -20.94
CA TYR A 3 -12.43 -1.20 -19.91
C TYR A 3 -11.02 -1.75 -20.16
N CYS A 4 -10.12 -0.93 -20.72
CA CYS A 4 -8.69 -1.20 -20.67
C CYS A 4 -8.37 -1.37 -19.18
N GLY A 5 -8.02 -2.59 -18.77
CA GLY A 5 -7.92 -2.95 -17.35
C GLY A 5 -6.98 -1.99 -16.64
N ARG A 6 -7.50 -1.27 -15.62
CA ARG A 6 -6.62 -0.46 -14.76
C ARG A 6 -5.69 -1.42 -14.02
N PRO A 7 -4.38 -1.14 -13.95
CA PRO A 7 -3.45 -1.99 -13.21
C PRO A 7 -3.91 -2.16 -11.75
N LEU A 8 -3.95 -3.39 -11.27
CA LEU A 8 -4.25 -3.74 -9.89
C LEU A 8 -2.99 -3.56 -9.04
N ILE A 9 -3.06 -2.68 -8.05
CA ILE A 9 -1.89 -2.26 -7.28
C ILE A 9 -2.08 -2.57 -5.81
N ILE A 10 -1.09 -3.23 -5.21
CA ILE A 10 -0.97 -3.30 -3.75
C ILE A 10 -0.07 -2.15 -3.32
N ILE A 11 -0.53 -1.36 -2.36
CA ILE A 11 0.25 -0.29 -1.77
C ILE A 11 0.91 -0.77 -0.49
N GLU A 12 2.22 -0.59 -0.41
CA GLU A 12 3.01 -0.72 0.80
C GLU A 12 3.42 0.66 1.29
N SER A 13 3.01 1.03 2.50
CA SER A 13 3.38 2.27 3.19
C SER A 13 3.46 2.00 4.69
N PRO A 14 4.21 2.80 5.48
CA PRO A 14 4.19 2.63 6.92
C PRO A 14 2.78 2.88 7.48
N TYR A 15 2.46 2.15 8.54
CA TYR A 15 1.21 2.28 9.28
C TYR A 15 1.47 2.39 10.80
N SER A 16 2.14 1.40 11.37
CA SER A 16 2.53 1.37 12.79
C SER A 16 3.43 2.54 13.22
N GLY A 17 3.50 2.84 14.52
CA GLY A 17 4.27 3.96 15.07
C GLY A 17 3.38 5.19 15.26
N ASP A 18 3.69 6.31 14.60
CA ASP A 18 2.80 7.47 14.56
C ASP A 18 1.63 7.19 13.59
N VAL A 19 0.63 6.46 14.08
CA VAL A 19 -0.51 5.96 13.30
C VAL A 19 -1.27 7.09 12.62
N ARG A 20 -1.44 8.24 13.29
CA ARG A 20 -2.15 9.39 12.71
C ARG A 20 -1.40 9.91 11.48
N ARG A 21 -0.11 10.20 11.65
CA ARG A 21 0.74 10.72 10.57
C ARG A 21 0.85 9.70 9.43
N ASN A 22 0.95 8.42 9.74
CA ASN A 22 1.07 7.35 8.75
C ASN A 22 -0.25 7.08 8.01
N THR A 23 -1.39 7.23 8.68
CA THR A 23 -2.71 7.16 8.05
C THR A 23 -2.87 8.24 7.00
N GLU A 24 -2.48 9.49 7.30
CA GLU A 24 -2.51 10.59 6.33
C GLU A 24 -1.63 10.31 5.12
N TYR A 25 -0.44 9.75 5.34
CA TYR A 25 0.47 9.37 4.26
C TYR A 25 -0.03 8.21 3.42
N ALA A 26 -0.57 7.15 4.04
CA ALA A 26 -1.18 6.03 3.31
C ALA A 26 -2.34 6.51 2.41
N ARG A 27 -3.14 7.47 2.89
CA ARG A 27 -4.20 8.11 2.08
C ARG A 27 -3.61 8.91 0.90
N ALA A 28 -2.51 9.62 1.11
CA ALA A 28 -1.81 10.34 0.04
C ALA A 28 -1.22 9.38 -1.02
N CYS A 29 -0.64 8.25 -0.59
CA CYS A 29 -0.16 7.18 -1.46
C CYS A 29 -1.29 6.57 -2.31
N LEU A 30 -2.43 6.28 -1.67
CA LEU A 30 -3.64 5.79 -2.35
C LEU A 30 -4.12 6.79 -3.41
N LEU A 31 -4.14 8.08 -3.07
CA LEU A 31 -4.52 9.14 -4.00
C LEU A 31 -3.54 9.29 -5.17
N ASP A 32 -2.23 9.20 -4.94
CA ASP A 32 -1.22 9.20 -6.01
C ASP A 32 -1.45 8.04 -6.99
N SER A 33 -1.62 6.81 -6.49
CA SER A 33 -1.89 5.65 -7.34
C SER A 33 -3.20 5.79 -8.14
N LEU A 34 -4.29 6.26 -7.51
CA LEU A 34 -5.54 6.54 -8.21
C LEU A 34 -5.36 7.57 -9.34
N ARG A 35 -4.57 8.63 -9.11
CA ARG A 35 -4.28 9.67 -10.11
C ARG A 35 -3.43 9.17 -11.28
N ARG A 36 -2.70 8.07 -11.10
CA ARG A 36 -1.96 7.38 -12.17
C ARG A 36 -2.84 6.47 -13.04
N GLY A 37 -4.15 6.42 -12.78
CA GLY A 37 -5.08 5.55 -13.50
C GLY A 37 -5.05 4.09 -13.04
N GLU A 38 -4.49 3.83 -11.86
CA GLU A 38 -4.39 2.51 -11.26
C GLU A 38 -5.61 2.19 -10.39
N ALA A 39 -5.77 0.93 -10.01
CA ALA A 39 -6.77 0.44 -9.07
C ALA A 39 -6.05 -0.09 -7.80
N PRO A 40 -5.72 0.80 -6.84
CA PRO A 40 -4.97 0.42 -5.65
C PRO A 40 -5.82 -0.19 -4.54
N ILE A 41 -5.20 -1.07 -3.76
CA ILE A 41 -5.61 -1.47 -2.41
C ILE A 41 -4.49 -1.17 -1.40
N ALA A 42 -4.87 -0.63 -0.24
CA ALA A 42 -4.00 -0.44 0.92
C ALA A 42 -4.64 -1.16 2.12
N SER A 43 -4.41 -2.47 2.24
CA SER A 43 -5.06 -3.33 3.24
C SER A 43 -4.78 -2.88 4.67
N HIS A 44 -3.55 -2.44 4.97
CA HIS A 44 -3.16 -1.91 6.27
C HIS A 44 -3.90 -0.63 6.67
N LEU A 45 -4.42 0.13 5.70
CA LEU A 45 -5.26 1.29 5.94
C LEU A 45 -6.75 0.93 6.01
N LEU A 46 -7.19 -0.06 5.23
CA LEU A 46 -8.60 -0.45 5.11
C LEU A 46 -9.03 -1.37 6.26
N HIS A 47 -8.32 -2.46 6.49
CA HIS A 47 -8.73 -3.51 7.42
C HIS A 47 -8.70 -3.03 8.87
N THR A 48 -7.75 -2.15 9.22
CA THR A 48 -7.61 -1.55 10.55
C THR A 48 -8.75 -0.61 10.96
N GLN A 49 -9.67 -0.28 10.03
CA GLN A 49 -10.89 0.47 10.36
C GLN A 49 -12.04 -0.42 10.81
N VAL A 50 -11.93 -1.74 10.61
CA VAL A 50 -12.98 -2.71 10.93
C VAL A 50 -12.49 -3.89 11.76
N LEU A 51 -11.18 -4.05 11.90
CA LEU A 51 -10.49 -5.05 12.71
C LEU A 51 -9.66 -4.38 13.80
N ASP A 52 -9.61 -5.00 14.97
CA ASP A 52 -8.80 -4.57 16.10
C ASP A 52 -7.40 -5.22 16.05
N ASP A 53 -6.38 -4.42 15.73
CA ASP A 53 -4.99 -4.89 15.61
C ASP A 53 -4.37 -5.36 16.95
N VAL A 54 -5.00 -5.04 18.10
CA VAL A 54 -4.56 -5.59 19.39
C VAL A 54 -5.05 -7.02 19.64
N ARG A 55 -6.03 -7.48 18.87
CA ARG A 55 -6.56 -8.84 18.93
C ARG A 55 -5.83 -9.74 17.93
N PRO A 56 -5.10 -10.77 18.39
CA PRO A 56 -4.27 -11.59 17.51
C PRO A 56 -5.03 -12.24 16.34
N ASP A 57 -6.26 -12.69 16.59
CA ASP A 57 -7.14 -13.32 15.61
C ASP A 57 -7.58 -12.33 14.51
N GLU A 58 -7.95 -11.11 14.89
CA GLU A 58 -8.36 -10.08 13.93
C GLU A 58 -7.16 -9.52 13.17
N ARG A 59 -6.01 -9.36 13.83
CA ARG A 59 -4.76 -8.97 13.18
C ARG A 59 -4.33 -9.98 12.13
N GLU A 60 -4.35 -11.28 12.46
CA GLU A 60 -4.01 -12.34 11.51
C GLU A 60 -4.96 -12.33 10.32
N LEU A 61 -6.28 -12.22 10.55
CA LEU A 61 -7.28 -12.10 9.50
C LEU A 61 -6.99 -10.92 8.55
N GLY A 62 -6.66 -9.75 9.08
CA GLY A 62 -6.35 -8.55 8.30
C GLY A 62 -5.10 -8.72 7.44
N ILE A 63 -4.05 -9.36 7.99
CA ILE A 63 -2.80 -9.67 7.27
C ILE A 63 -3.07 -10.68 6.17
N GLU A 64 -3.72 -11.82 6.46
CA GLU A 64 -4.01 -12.86 5.48
C GLU A 64 -4.87 -12.34 4.32
N ALA A 65 -5.91 -11.57 4.63
CA ALA A 65 -6.77 -10.94 3.63
C ALA A 65 -5.98 -9.99 2.72
N GLY A 66 -5.05 -9.19 3.27
CA GLY A 66 -4.17 -8.33 2.50
C GLY A 66 -3.21 -9.12 1.60
N LEU A 67 -2.59 -10.17 2.15
CA LEU A 67 -1.64 -11.02 1.42
C LEU A 67 -2.28 -11.81 0.28
N ALA A 68 -3.58 -12.12 0.36
CA ALA A 68 -4.30 -12.81 -0.71
C ALA A 68 -4.33 -12.05 -2.04
N TRP A 69 -4.29 -10.70 -2.00
CA TRP A 69 -4.30 -9.85 -3.19
C TRP A 69 -3.07 -10.01 -4.09
N TYR A 70 -1.93 -10.46 -3.55
CA TYR A 70 -0.72 -10.65 -4.33
C TYR A 70 -0.86 -11.70 -5.44
N ARG A 71 -1.89 -12.54 -5.41
CA ARG A 71 -2.15 -13.52 -6.47
C ARG A 71 -2.72 -12.90 -7.75
N VAL A 72 -3.27 -11.70 -7.66
CA VAL A 72 -3.98 -11.03 -8.77
C VAL A 72 -3.44 -9.63 -9.07
N ALA A 73 -2.57 -9.08 -8.23
CA ALA A 73 -2.01 -7.74 -8.43
C ALA A 73 -1.01 -7.72 -9.59
N ASP A 74 -1.04 -6.65 -10.38
CA ASP A 74 -0.07 -6.39 -11.43
C ASP A 74 1.25 -5.86 -10.82
N LYS A 75 1.16 -5.05 -9.75
CA LYS A 75 2.32 -4.52 -9.04
C LYS A 75 2.10 -4.39 -7.53
N CYS A 76 3.22 -4.41 -6.82
CA CYS A 76 3.38 -3.98 -5.44
C CYS A 76 4.15 -2.66 -5.46
N VAL A 77 3.49 -1.58 -5.07
CA VAL A 77 4.09 -0.24 -5.04
C VAL A 77 4.46 0.11 -3.61
N VAL A 78 5.75 0.35 -3.39
CA VAL A 78 6.33 0.68 -2.08
C VAL A 78 6.61 2.17 -2.00
N TYR A 79 5.89 2.88 -1.14
CA TYR A 79 6.06 4.32 -0.92
C TYR A 79 7.08 4.56 0.20
N GLY A 80 8.30 4.95 -0.18
CA GLY A 80 9.49 4.91 0.67
C GLY A 80 9.86 6.21 1.40
N ASP A 81 9.09 7.31 1.26
CA ASP A 81 9.47 8.63 1.78
C ASP A 81 9.78 8.62 3.28
N ARG A 82 9.11 7.72 4.01
CA ARG A 82 9.18 7.59 5.48
C ARG A 82 9.90 6.32 5.94
N GLY A 83 10.74 5.76 5.07
CA GLY A 83 11.42 4.50 5.30
C GLY A 83 10.56 3.28 5.00
N VAL A 84 11.19 2.10 5.05
CA VAL A 84 10.56 0.80 4.79
C VAL A 84 10.44 0.05 6.11
N SER A 85 9.21 -0.16 6.57
CA SER A 85 8.92 -0.86 7.82
C SER A 85 9.03 -2.39 7.67
N GLY A 86 9.05 -3.12 8.79
CA GLY A 86 9.04 -4.59 8.79
C GLY A 86 7.85 -5.19 8.02
N GLY A 87 6.64 -4.65 8.21
CA GLY A 87 5.45 -5.09 7.47
C GLY A 87 5.58 -4.86 5.96
N MET A 88 6.19 -3.74 5.55
CA MET A 88 6.46 -3.48 4.12
C MET A 88 7.49 -4.45 3.54
N ILE A 89 8.51 -4.83 4.32
CA ILE A 89 9.47 -5.86 3.90
C ILE A 89 8.75 -7.19 3.66
N GLU A 90 7.83 -7.58 4.53
CA GLU A 90 7.02 -8.79 4.35
C GLU A 90 6.17 -8.72 3.07
N GLY A 91 5.55 -7.56 2.79
CA GLY A 91 4.84 -7.30 1.54
C GLY A 91 5.73 -7.42 0.30
N ILE A 92 6.94 -6.83 0.33
CA ILE A 92 7.93 -6.92 -0.76
C ILE A 92 8.35 -8.39 -1.00
N GLU A 93 8.64 -9.15 0.05
CA GLU A 93 9.01 -10.55 -0.08
C GLU A 93 7.86 -11.41 -0.60
N ARG A 94 6.61 -11.07 -0.21
CA ARG A 94 5.41 -11.70 -0.76
C ARG A 94 5.23 -11.41 -2.24
N ALA A 95 5.46 -10.16 -2.67
CA ALA A 95 5.44 -9.76 -4.07
C ALA A 95 6.41 -10.60 -4.91
N LYS A 96 7.66 -10.69 -4.46
CA LYS A 96 8.70 -11.50 -5.10
C LYS A 96 8.30 -12.97 -5.21
N ARG A 97 7.73 -13.55 -4.14
CA ARG A 97 7.28 -14.95 -4.13
C ARG A 97 6.21 -15.25 -5.19
N TYR A 98 5.33 -14.28 -5.47
CA TYR A 98 4.25 -14.44 -6.45
C TYR A 98 4.59 -13.86 -7.83
N GLY A 99 5.82 -13.38 -8.05
CA GLY A 99 6.23 -12.79 -9.32
C GLY A 99 5.56 -11.44 -9.62
N VAL A 100 5.05 -10.76 -8.60
CA VAL A 100 4.45 -9.42 -8.72
C VAL A 100 5.56 -8.38 -8.82
N LEU A 101 5.47 -7.47 -9.80
CA LEU A 101 6.45 -6.42 -9.99
C LEU A 101 6.50 -5.49 -8.76
N VAL A 102 7.70 -5.25 -8.23
CA VAL A 102 7.90 -4.29 -7.13
C VAL A 102 8.39 -2.96 -7.71
N GLU A 103 7.67 -1.88 -7.39
CA GLU A 103 7.97 -0.52 -7.83
C GLU A 103 8.11 0.39 -6.61
N PHE A 104 9.21 1.14 -6.50
CA PHE A 104 9.40 2.10 -5.40
C PHE A 104 8.98 3.50 -5.85
N ARG A 105 8.24 4.21 -4.99
CA ARG A 105 7.77 5.59 -5.23
C ARG A 105 8.07 6.47 -4.03
N ASN A 106 8.17 7.77 -4.30
CA ASN A 106 8.26 8.83 -3.30
C ASN A 106 7.33 9.99 -3.73
N ILE A 107 6.56 10.55 -2.79
CA ILE A 107 5.55 11.60 -3.05
C ILE A 107 5.75 12.87 -2.21
N GLU A 108 6.62 12.86 -1.20
CA GLU A 108 6.90 14.05 -0.37
C GLU A 108 7.98 14.93 -0.99
N ALA A 109 8.92 14.36 -1.77
CA ALA A 109 9.98 15.12 -2.45
C ALA A 109 9.50 15.94 -3.66
N SER A 110 8.38 15.56 -4.29
CA SER A 110 7.84 16.25 -5.48
C SER A 110 6.96 17.46 -5.15
N ALA A 111 6.63 17.71 -3.88
CA ALA A 111 5.81 18.84 -3.45
C ALA A 111 6.61 20.13 -3.19
N ALA A 112 7.94 20.09 -3.21
CA ALA A 112 8.80 21.25 -2.95
C ALA A 112 9.18 22.04 -4.22
N GLY A 113 8.68 21.66 -5.40
CA GLY A 113 9.12 22.18 -6.71
C GLY A 113 8.13 23.02 -7.48
N GLU A 114 6.89 23.19 -7.01
CA GLU A 114 5.88 24.00 -7.73
C GLU A 114 5.16 24.92 -6.73
N ASN A 115 5.61 26.18 -6.69
CA ASN A 115 4.82 27.29 -6.20
C ASN A 115 4.78 28.34 -7.33
N PRO A 116 3.59 28.78 -7.79
CA PRO A 116 3.47 29.89 -8.73
C PRO A 116 3.93 31.23 -8.13
#